data_AF-A0AAU7JF93-F1
#
_entry.id   AF-A0AAU7JF93-F1
#
_cell.length_a   1.000
_cell.length_b   1.000
_cell.length_c   1.000
_cell.angle_alpha   90.00
_cell.angle_beta   90.00
_cell.angle_gamma   90.00
#
_symmetry.space_group_name_H-M   'P 1'
#
loop_
_entity.id
_entity.type
_entity.pdbx_description
1 polymer ?
#
loop_
_entity_poly.entity_id
_entity_poly.type
_entity_poly.pdbx_seq_one_letter_code
_entity_poly.pdbx_strand_id
1 'polypeptide(L)'
;MAEIDEPRMITEHGVAARVGAIVEPVLRDLGFRLVRVRISGQNGCTVQIMAERPDGSFTVDDCEAVSRAVSPALDVDDPVDRAYHLEISSPGIDRPLVRATDFDRWAGHLVKVEMAVPIGGRKRFKGVVVGSDEGFALVDRDDSKPEEERRVRLPLADIGEANLVLTDELVRESLRRGKAALRGEAVDEEGDESEDEDAAEAAPARPAAPAHRAKGPAKTMSSKAIAKAKAANKKGPGRKARPESPPAAGEPSRTPMTKTATASRQGRTEKE
;
A
#
# COMPACT_ATOMS: atom_id res chain seq x y z
N MET A 1 -1.61 -17.77 -11.08
CA MET A 1 -2.68 -17.81 -10.06
C MET A 1 -2.00 -17.59 -8.73
N ALA A 2 -2.47 -16.65 -7.89
CA ALA A 2 -1.80 -16.40 -6.61
C ALA A 2 -2.06 -17.59 -5.67
N GLU A 3 -0.99 -18.18 -5.15
CA GLU A 3 -1.07 -19.32 -4.23
C GLU A 3 -1.02 -18.85 -2.78
N ILE A 4 -1.66 -19.60 -1.88
CA ILE A 4 -1.66 -19.28 -0.45
C ILE A 4 -0.26 -19.40 0.16
N ASP A 5 0.57 -20.28 -0.39
CA ASP A 5 1.89 -20.61 0.12
C ASP A 5 3.02 -19.79 -0.51
N GLU A 6 2.70 -18.84 -1.41
CA GLU A 6 3.72 -18.00 -2.03
C GLU A 6 4.48 -17.20 -0.96
N PRO A 7 5.82 -17.33 -0.89
CA PRO A 7 6.61 -16.73 0.17
C PRO A 7 6.63 -15.20 0.05
N ARG A 8 6.59 -14.52 1.20
CA ARG A 8 6.85 -13.09 1.27
C ARG A 8 8.34 -12.83 1.09
N MET A 9 8.70 -11.94 0.15
CA MET A 9 10.08 -11.47 0.00
C MET A 9 10.47 -10.44 1.08
N ILE A 10 9.49 -9.74 1.66
CA ILE A 10 9.71 -8.78 2.74
C ILE A 10 9.27 -9.42 4.05
N THR A 11 10.19 -9.50 5.00
CA THR A 11 9.93 -9.98 6.37
C THR A 11 10.19 -8.89 7.38
N GLU A 12 9.36 -8.87 8.41
CA GLU A 12 9.53 -7.95 9.53
C GLU A 12 10.76 -8.32 10.38
N HIS A 13 11.13 -7.45 11.31
CA HIS A 13 12.22 -7.69 12.25
C HIS A 13 11.75 -7.56 13.71
N GLY A 14 12.50 -8.17 14.64
CA GLY A 14 12.25 -8.05 16.07
C GLY A 14 10.91 -8.64 16.51
N VAL A 15 10.14 -7.88 17.30
CA VAL A 15 8.84 -8.31 17.84
C VAL A 15 7.84 -8.62 16.72
N ALA A 16 7.81 -7.78 15.69
CA ALA A 16 6.90 -7.96 14.55
C ALA A 16 7.16 -9.28 13.80
N ALA A 17 8.44 -9.67 13.67
CA ALA A 17 8.81 -10.95 13.06
C ALA A 17 8.28 -12.15 13.86
N ARG A 18 8.38 -12.09 15.20
CA ARG A 18 7.85 -13.14 16.07
C ARG A 18 6.33 -13.25 15.97
N VAL A 19 5.63 -12.11 16.03
CA VAL A 19 4.18 -12.06 15.80
C VAL A 19 3.84 -12.67 14.44
N GLY A 20 4.55 -12.29 13.37
CA GLY A 20 4.38 -12.86 12.04
C GLY A 20 4.52 -14.38 12.01
N ALA A 21 5.57 -14.93 12.63
CA ALA A 21 5.80 -16.37 12.69
C ALA A 21 4.69 -17.15 13.41
N ILE A 22 4.00 -16.52 14.37
CA ILE A 22 2.89 -17.11 15.11
C ILE A 22 1.59 -17.05 14.29
N VAL A 23 1.30 -15.90 13.68
CA VAL A 23 0.00 -15.67 13.03
C VAL A 23 -0.06 -16.19 11.59
N GLU A 24 1.08 -16.27 10.88
CA GLU A 24 1.14 -16.75 9.50
C GLU A 24 0.60 -18.17 9.29
N PRO A 25 0.92 -19.20 10.12
CA PRO A 25 0.31 -20.52 9.99
C PRO A 25 -1.20 -20.50 10.27
N VAL A 26 -1.65 -19.74 11.29
CA VAL A 26 -3.08 -19.61 11.63
C VAL A 26 -3.87 -18.98 10.48
N LEU A 27 -3.31 -17.92 9.87
CA LEU A 27 -3.91 -17.27 8.69
C LEU A 27 -3.99 -18.22 7.50
N ARG A 28 -2.93 -19.02 7.28
CA ARG A 28 -2.86 -19.99 6.18
C ARG A 28 -3.96 -21.05 6.31
N ASP A 29 -4.18 -21.59 7.51
CA ASP A 29 -5.23 -22.59 7.76
C ASP A 29 -6.64 -22.06 7.48
N LEU A 30 -6.84 -20.74 7.63
CA LEU A 30 -8.10 -20.04 7.33
C LEU A 30 -8.24 -19.60 5.88
N GLY A 31 -7.23 -19.82 5.03
CA GLY A 31 -7.28 -19.39 3.63
C GLY A 31 -6.79 -17.96 3.37
N PHE A 32 -6.13 -17.33 4.35
CA PHE A 32 -5.59 -15.98 4.24
C PHE A 32 -4.07 -15.97 4.07
N ARG A 33 -3.57 -14.94 3.41
CA ARG A 33 -2.16 -14.62 3.30
C ARG A 33 -1.85 -13.45 4.22
N LEU A 34 -0.81 -13.59 5.03
CA LEU A 34 -0.22 -12.47 5.73
C LEU A 34 0.37 -11.48 4.70
N VAL A 35 0.08 -10.19 4.88
CA VAL A 35 0.65 -9.10 4.07
C VAL A 35 1.74 -8.38 4.86
N ARG A 36 1.41 -7.92 6.08
CA ARG A 36 2.33 -7.17 6.92
C ARG A 36 1.95 -7.29 8.40
N VAL A 37 2.95 -7.33 9.27
CA VAL A 37 2.82 -7.06 10.71
C VAL A 37 3.51 -5.75 11.05
N ARG A 38 2.86 -4.89 11.84
CA ARG A 38 3.45 -3.63 12.30
C ARG A 38 3.18 -3.44 13.78
N ILE A 39 4.24 -3.14 14.53
CA ILE A 39 4.15 -2.71 15.93
C ILE A 39 4.32 -1.20 15.96
N SER A 40 3.35 -0.49 16.54
CA SER A 40 3.42 0.96 16.72
C SER A 40 3.17 1.35 18.18
N GLY A 41 3.62 2.56 18.55
CA GLY A 41 3.33 3.14 19.88
C GLY A 41 1.98 3.88 19.94
N GLN A 42 1.13 3.74 18.92
CA GLN A 42 -0.21 4.33 18.94
C GLN A 42 -1.03 3.65 20.05
N ASN A 43 -1.89 4.44 20.72
CA ASN A 43 -2.71 3.96 21.83
C ASN A 43 -1.89 3.18 22.90
N GLY A 44 -0.65 3.59 23.17
CA GLY A 44 0.26 2.91 24.09
C GLY A 44 1.06 1.79 23.44
N CYS A 45 0.39 0.86 22.75
CA CYS A 45 1.01 -0.12 21.85
C CYS A 45 -0.06 -0.72 20.94
N THR A 46 0.17 -0.74 19.62
CA THR A 46 -0.72 -1.38 18.66
C THR A 46 0.04 -2.43 17.86
N VAL A 47 -0.53 -3.63 17.78
CA VAL A 47 -0.13 -4.72 16.88
C VAL A 47 -1.10 -4.74 15.71
N GLN A 48 -0.66 -4.25 14.56
CA GLN A 48 -1.44 -4.25 13.33
C GLN A 48 -1.05 -5.44 12.45
N ILE A 49 -2.04 -6.23 12.05
CA ILE A 49 -1.90 -7.37 11.14
C ILE A 49 -2.72 -7.08 9.90
N MET A 50 -2.04 -7.01 8.75
CA MET A 50 -2.69 -6.92 7.44
C MET A 50 -2.76 -8.29 6.80
N ALA A 51 -3.96 -8.73 6.42
CA ALA A 51 -4.19 -10.00 5.74
C ALA A 51 -5.17 -9.83 4.58
N GLU A 52 -5.13 -10.76 3.64
CA GLU A 52 -6.07 -10.84 2.51
C GLU A 52 -6.11 -12.27 1.98
N ARG A 53 -7.17 -12.62 1.26
CA ARG A 53 -7.25 -13.87 0.51
C ARG A 53 -6.32 -13.81 -0.72
N PRO A 54 -6.01 -14.96 -1.36
CA PRO A 54 -5.20 -14.97 -2.58
C PRO A 54 -5.76 -14.13 -3.74
N ASP A 55 -7.08 -13.89 -3.77
CA ASP A 55 -7.72 -13.00 -4.75
C ASP A 55 -7.65 -11.51 -4.36
N GLY A 56 -7.12 -11.18 -3.18
CA GLY A 56 -7.03 -9.81 -2.64
C GLY A 56 -8.26 -9.33 -1.87
N SER A 57 -9.28 -10.18 -1.68
CA SER A 57 -10.46 -9.85 -0.89
C SER A 57 -10.21 -9.98 0.61
N PHE A 58 -10.93 -9.19 1.41
CA PHE A 58 -10.93 -9.24 2.86
C PHE A 58 -12.15 -8.48 3.39
N THR A 59 -13.16 -9.20 3.89
CA THR A 59 -14.42 -8.63 4.39
C THR A 59 -14.36 -8.27 5.88
N VAL A 60 -15.47 -7.74 6.42
CA VAL A 60 -15.59 -7.49 7.86
C VAL A 60 -15.68 -8.82 8.63
N ASP A 61 -16.38 -9.80 8.08
CA ASP A 61 -16.48 -11.14 8.68
C ASP A 61 -15.12 -11.85 8.67
N ASP A 62 -14.32 -11.65 7.61
CA ASP A 62 -12.94 -12.14 7.55
C ASP A 62 -12.09 -11.52 8.68
N CYS A 63 -12.26 -10.23 8.97
CA CYS A 63 -11.58 -9.56 10.08
C CYS A 63 -11.93 -10.19 11.43
N GLU A 64 -13.21 -10.47 11.66
CA GLU A 64 -13.66 -11.13 12.89
C GLU A 64 -13.12 -12.56 13.00
N ALA A 65 -13.20 -13.33 11.92
CA ALA A 65 -12.69 -14.70 11.87
C ALA A 65 -11.19 -14.77 12.17
N VAL A 66 -10.40 -13.91 11.52
CA VAL A 66 -8.96 -13.79 11.76
C VAL A 66 -8.70 -13.38 13.22
N SER A 67 -9.42 -12.38 13.74
CA SER A 67 -9.24 -11.90 15.12
C SER A 67 -9.45 -12.99 16.17
N ARG A 68 -10.55 -13.73 16.04
CA ARG A 68 -10.87 -14.84 16.94
C ARG A 68 -9.85 -15.97 16.88
N ALA A 69 -9.26 -16.23 15.72
CA ALA A 69 -8.30 -17.31 15.53
C ALA A 69 -6.87 -16.95 15.98
N VAL A 70 -6.40 -15.72 15.70
CA VAL A 70 -5.02 -15.34 16.04
C VAL A 70 -4.85 -14.92 17.49
N SER A 71 -5.90 -14.42 18.15
CA SER A 71 -5.81 -13.93 19.53
C SER A 71 -5.34 -15.02 20.50
N PRO A 72 -5.92 -16.24 20.52
CA PRO A 72 -5.45 -17.31 21.41
C PRO A 72 -4.00 -17.72 21.14
N ALA A 73 -3.56 -17.74 19.88
CA ALA A 73 -2.18 -18.08 19.52
C ALA A 73 -1.19 -17.03 20.06
N LEU A 74 -1.54 -15.75 19.94
CA LEU A 74 -0.75 -14.65 20.51
C LEU A 74 -0.78 -14.63 22.04
N ASP A 75 -1.86 -15.11 22.67
CA ASP A 75 -1.96 -15.22 24.13
C ASP A 75 -1.07 -16.34 24.69
N VAL A 76 -0.92 -17.45 23.97
CA VAL A 76 -0.08 -18.58 24.39
C VAL A 76 1.41 -18.24 24.26
N ASP A 77 1.82 -17.69 23.11
CA ASP A 77 3.24 -17.43 22.84
C ASP A 77 3.73 -16.06 23.36
N ASP A 78 2.79 -15.15 23.66
CA ASP A 78 2.98 -13.80 24.21
C ASP A 78 4.25 -13.05 23.73
N PRO A 79 4.39 -12.80 22.42
CA PRO A 79 5.62 -12.21 21.86
C PRO A 79 5.84 -10.73 22.24
N VAL A 80 4.84 -10.06 22.82
CA VAL A 80 4.83 -8.62 23.14
C VAL A 80 4.84 -8.43 24.66
N ASP A 81 5.88 -7.80 25.19
CA ASP A 81 6.16 -7.70 26.63
C ASP A 81 5.23 -6.77 27.44
N ARG A 82 4.22 -6.19 26.80
CA ARG A 82 3.35 -5.13 27.32
C ARG A 82 1.93 -5.28 26.80
N ALA A 83 0.98 -4.63 27.47
CA ALA A 83 -0.38 -4.52 26.96
C ALA A 83 -0.41 -3.82 25.59
N TYR A 84 -1.23 -4.33 24.68
CA TYR A 84 -1.37 -3.82 23.32
C TYR A 84 -2.81 -3.90 22.82
N HIS A 85 -3.10 -3.10 21.79
CA HIS A 85 -4.31 -3.18 20.97
C HIS A 85 -4.03 -4.04 19.74
N LEU A 86 -4.86 -5.05 19.50
CA LEU A 86 -4.80 -5.84 18.27
C LEU A 86 -5.68 -5.19 17.20
N GLU A 87 -5.07 -4.84 16.07
CA GLU A 87 -5.75 -4.33 14.88
C GLU A 87 -5.58 -5.32 13.73
N ILE A 88 -6.68 -5.69 13.10
CA ILE A 88 -6.69 -6.54 11.91
C ILE A 88 -7.36 -5.78 10.79
N SER A 89 -6.71 -5.77 9.63
CA SER A 89 -7.22 -5.03 8.47
C SER A 89 -6.79 -5.68 7.17
N SER A 90 -7.42 -5.24 6.07
CA SER A 90 -6.85 -5.39 4.75
C SER A 90 -5.75 -4.33 4.52
N PRO A 91 -4.88 -4.49 3.51
CA PRO A 91 -3.87 -3.47 3.18
C PRO A 91 -4.46 -2.22 2.51
N GLY A 92 -5.63 -2.31 1.87
CA GLY A 92 -6.31 -1.17 1.25
C GLY A 92 -5.50 -0.49 0.14
N ILE A 93 -5.54 0.85 0.10
CA ILE A 93 -4.92 1.66 -0.97
C ILE A 93 -3.41 1.86 -0.74
N ASP A 94 -2.96 1.90 0.52
CA ASP A 94 -1.53 1.97 0.89
C ASP A 94 -0.91 0.55 0.89
N ARG A 95 -1.13 -0.19 -0.20
CA ARG A 95 -0.84 -1.62 -0.25
C ARG A 95 0.66 -1.89 -0.35
N PRO A 96 1.23 -2.67 0.58
CA PRO A 96 2.58 -3.22 0.43
C PRO A 96 2.60 -4.29 -0.67
N LEU A 97 3.63 -4.29 -1.53
CA LEU A 97 3.90 -5.38 -2.46
C LEU A 97 4.98 -6.26 -1.84
N VAL A 98 4.59 -7.45 -1.37
CA VAL A 98 5.47 -8.34 -0.58
C VAL A 98 5.71 -9.68 -1.26
N ARG A 99 5.15 -9.89 -2.46
CA ARG A 99 5.23 -11.12 -3.26
C ARG A 99 5.47 -10.80 -4.73
N ALA A 100 5.88 -11.80 -5.53
CA ALA A 100 6.04 -11.62 -6.97
C ALA A 100 4.68 -11.35 -7.63
N THR A 101 3.66 -12.15 -7.27
CA THR A 101 2.30 -12.01 -7.82
C THR A 101 1.63 -10.67 -7.49
N ASP A 102 2.12 -9.97 -6.48
CA ASP A 102 1.65 -8.62 -6.17
C ASP A 102 2.05 -7.64 -7.27
N PHE A 103 3.25 -7.75 -7.86
CA PHE A 103 3.65 -6.90 -8.97
C PHE A 103 2.85 -7.22 -10.24
N ASP A 104 2.54 -8.49 -10.50
CA ASP A 104 1.71 -8.86 -11.65
C ASP A 104 0.28 -8.32 -11.51
N ARG A 105 -0.31 -8.46 -10.32
CA ARG A 105 -1.69 -8.03 -10.03
C ARG A 105 -1.87 -6.52 -10.14
N TRP A 106 -0.84 -5.75 -9.80
CA TRP A 106 -0.89 -4.29 -9.75
C TRP A 106 -0.08 -3.64 -10.88
N ALA A 107 0.17 -4.40 -11.96
CA ALA A 107 0.72 -3.85 -13.19
C ALA A 107 -0.13 -2.68 -13.70
N GLY A 108 0.53 -1.62 -14.18
CA GLY A 108 -0.09 -0.36 -14.58
C GLY A 108 -0.18 0.69 -13.47
N HIS A 109 -0.01 0.31 -12.19
CA HIS A 109 -0.06 1.27 -11.09
C HIS A 109 1.31 1.80 -10.67
N LEU A 110 1.31 2.99 -10.09
CA LEU A 110 2.51 3.66 -9.61
C LEU A 110 2.98 3.01 -8.29
N VAL A 111 4.25 2.63 -8.23
CA VAL A 111 4.90 2.04 -7.06
C VAL A 111 6.09 2.86 -6.62
N LYS A 112 6.35 2.84 -5.31
CA LYS A 112 7.61 3.26 -4.71
C LYS A 112 8.30 2.04 -4.12
N VAL A 113 9.51 1.76 -4.60
CA VAL A 113 10.35 0.65 -4.13
C VAL A 113 11.60 1.21 -3.45
N GLU A 114 11.89 0.71 -2.25
CA GLU A 114 13.13 0.94 -1.52
C GLU A 114 13.90 -0.37 -1.42
N MET A 115 15.08 -0.41 -2.03
CA MET A 115 15.98 -1.57 -2.00
C MET A 115 16.76 -1.61 -0.69
N ALA A 116 16.84 -2.79 -0.08
CA ALA A 116 17.77 -3.06 1.00
C ALA A 116 19.23 -2.93 0.50
N VAL A 117 19.50 -3.52 -0.67
CA VAL A 117 20.80 -3.48 -1.36
C VAL A 117 20.73 -2.47 -2.52
N PRO A 118 21.58 -1.41 -2.56
CA PRO A 118 21.56 -0.45 -3.66
C PRO A 118 21.85 -1.10 -5.03
N ILE A 119 21.08 -0.72 -6.05
CA ILE A 119 21.37 -1.06 -7.45
C ILE A 119 21.93 0.19 -8.13
N GLY A 120 23.14 0.10 -8.69
CA GLY A 120 23.79 1.25 -9.35
C GLY A 120 23.95 2.46 -8.43
N GLY A 121 24.14 2.23 -7.12
CA GLY A 121 24.23 3.30 -6.10
C GLY A 121 22.89 3.95 -5.71
N ARG A 122 21.78 3.47 -6.27
CA ARG A 122 20.42 3.98 -6.02
C ARG A 122 19.64 2.99 -5.15
N LYS A 123 19.00 3.50 -4.10
CA LYS A 123 18.12 2.71 -3.21
C LYS A 123 16.62 2.89 -3.48
N ARG A 124 16.21 4.05 -4.01
CA ARG A 124 14.79 4.40 -4.12
C ARG A 124 14.37 4.52 -5.57
N PHE A 125 13.38 3.75 -5.96
CA PHE A 125 12.80 3.72 -7.29
C PHE A 125 11.34 4.14 -7.20
N LYS A 126 10.89 4.93 -8.17
CA LYS A 126 9.49 5.31 -8.33
C LYS A 126 9.13 5.19 -9.81
N GLY A 127 8.03 4.53 -10.09
CA GLY A 127 7.62 4.27 -11.46
C GLY A 127 6.40 3.36 -11.52
N VAL A 128 5.99 3.03 -12.74
CA VAL A 128 4.84 2.18 -13.00
C VAL A 128 5.26 0.71 -12.95
N VAL A 129 4.51 -0.11 -12.23
CA VAL A 129 4.71 -1.55 -12.20
C VAL A 129 4.38 -2.13 -13.56
N VAL A 130 5.27 -2.95 -14.11
CA VAL A 130 5.02 -3.70 -15.35
C VAL A 130 4.62 -5.14 -15.03
N GLY A 131 5.16 -5.70 -13.94
CA GLY A 131 4.93 -7.07 -13.49
C GLY A 131 6.16 -7.63 -12.79
N SER A 132 6.26 -8.95 -12.72
CA SER A 132 7.43 -9.68 -12.25
C SER A 132 7.91 -10.70 -13.30
N ASP A 133 9.22 -10.97 -13.31
CA ASP A 133 9.85 -11.92 -14.23
C ASP A 133 11.13 -12.51 -13.61
N GLU A 134 11.24 -13.84 -13.59
CA GLU A 134 12.43 -14.60 -13.14
C GLU A 134 13.05 -14.11 -11.81
N GLY A 135 12.22 -13.76 -10.82
CA GLY A 135 12.71 -13.26 -9.52
C GLY A 135 13.03 -11.77 -9.48
N PHE A 136 12.63 -11.01 -10.49
CA PHE A 136 12.75 -9.56 -10.57
C PHE A 136 11.37 -8.89 -10.63
N ALA A 137 11.22 -7.75 -9.96
CA ALA A 137 10.15 -6.80 -10.24
C ALA A 137 10.56 -5.91 -11.44
N LEU A 138 9.64 -5.73 -12.38
CA LEU A 138 9.81 -4.86 -13.54
C LEU A 138 9.10 -3.54 -13.28
N VAL A 139 9.86 -2.44 -13.30
CA VAL A 139 9.33 -1.09 -13.03
C VAL A 139 9.78 -0.11 -14.11
N ASP A 140 8.83 0.58 -14.73
CA ASP A 140 9.09 1.68 -15.67
C ASP A 140 9.22 2.99 -14.88
N ARG A 141 10.44 3.50 -14.72
CA ARG A 141 10.72 4.67 -13.86
C ARG A 141 10.30 5.98 -14.52
N ASP A 142 9.71 6.86 -13.71
CA ASP A 142 9.28 8.20 -14.14
C ASP A 142 10.45 9.19 -14.26
N ASP A 143 11.53 8.95 -13.53
CA ASP A 143 12.67 9.87 -13.44
C ASP A 143 13.86 9.47 -14.32
N SER A 144 13.62 8.59 -15.29
CA SER A 144 14.65 8.19 -16.25
C SER A 144 15.05 9.36 -17.13
N LYS A 145 16.35 9.67 -17.15
CA LYS A 145 16.91 10.57 -18.17
C LYS A 145 16.84 9.89 -19.55
N PRO A 146 16.88 10.65 -20.66
CA PRO A 146 16.84 10.09 -22.02
C PRO A 146 17.95 9.06 -22.31
N GLU A 147 19.05 9.14 -21.57
CA GLU A 147 20.24 8.28 -21.69
C GLU A 147 20.17 7.03 -20.81
N GLU A 148 19.17 6.91 -19.92
CA GLU A 148 19.01 5.77 -19.01
C GLU A 148 17.85 4.88 -19.45
N GLU A 149 17.98 3.57 -19.22
CA GLU A 149 16.88 2.63 -19.44
C GLU A 149 15.68 3.01 -18.58
N ARG A 150 14.52 3.14 -19.24
CA ARG A 150 13.26 3.48 -18.58
C ARG A 150 12.77 2.33 -17.70
N ARG A 151 12.90 1.10 -18.22
CA ARG A 151 12.54 -0.13 -17.51
C ARG A 151 13.72 -0.62 -16.69
N VAL A 152 13.51 -0.80 -15.40
CA VAL A 152 14.51 -1.40 -14.51
C VAL A 152 14.03 -2.76 -14.01
N ARG A 153 14.98 -3.69 -13.89
CA ARG A 153 14.78 -4.98 -13.23
C ARG A 153 15.31 -4.87 -11.79
N LEU A 154 14.44 -5.05 -10.81
CA LEU A 154 14.78 -4.98 -9.39
C LEU A 154 14.72 -6.40 -8.81
N PRO A 155 15.81 -7.00 -8.32
CA PRO A 155 15.77 -8.33 -7.72
C PRO A 155 14.81 -8.33 -6.53
N LEU A 156 13.82 -9.21 -6.53
CA LEU A 156 12.80 -9.29 -5.47
C LEU A 156 13.46 -9.54 -4.10
N ALA A 157 14.52 -10.35 -4.06
CA ALA A 157 15.28 -10.66 -2.85
C ALA A 157 15.98 -9.44 -2.21
N ASP A 158 16.26 -8.40 -3.01
CA ASP A 158 16.96 -7.21 -2.54
C ASP A 158 15.99 -6.07 -2.16
N ILE A 159 14.68 -6.24 -2.38
CA ILE A 159 13.67 -5.25 -2.04
C ILE A 159 13.47 -5.25 -0.53
N GLY A 160 13.64 -4.08 0.10
CA GLY A 160 13.34 -3.90 1.52
C GLY A 160 11.91 -3.46 1.76
N GLU A 161 11.39 -2.58 0.92
CA GLU A 161 10.02 -2.07 1.00
C GLU A 161 9.48 -1.76 -0.39
N ALA A 162 8.23 -2.10 -0.67
CA ALA A 162 7.53 -1.68 -1.88
C ALA A 162 6.08 -1.37 -1.54
N ASN A 163 5.61 -0.17 -1.90
CA ASN A 163 4.24 0.26 -1.65
C ASN A 163 3.65 0.92 -2.91
N LEU A 164 2.35 0.71 -3.14
CA LEU A 164 1.62 1.47 -4.14
C LEU A 164 1.55 2.95 -3.72
N VAL A 165 1.63 3.83 -4.72
CA VAL A 165 1.49 5.27 -4.51
C VAL A 165 0.04 5.65 -4.77
N LEU A 166 -0.55 6.38 -3.83
CA LEU A 166 -1.90 6.91 -3.94
C LEU A 166 -2.02 7.82 -5.18
N THR A 167 -2.73 7.33 -6.20
CA THR A 167 -3.10 8.06 -7.41
C THR A 167 -4.61 8.00 -7.60
N ASP A 168 -5.19 8.93 -8.36
CA ASP A 168 -6.64 8.92 -8.65
C ASP A 168 -7.08 7.62 -9.34
N GLU A 169 -6.22 7.08 -10.21
CA GLU A 169 -6.45 5.79 -10.85
C GLU A 169 -6.51 4.64 -9.84
N LEU A 170 -5.58 4.62 -8.88
CA LEU A 170 -5.58 3.62 -7.82
C LEU A 170 -6.81 3.75 -6.91
N VAL A 171 -7.23 4.98 -6.61
CA VAL A 171 -8.45 5.23 -5.83
C VAL A 171 -9.67 4.69 -6.56
N ARG A 172 -9.82 4.97 -7.86
CA ARG A 172 -10.95 4.46 -8.67
C ARG A 172 -10.97 2.93 -8.72
N GLU A 173 -9.81 2.30 -8.93
CA GLU A 173 -9.70 0.84 -8.97
C GLU A 173 -10.01 0.22 -7.59
N SER A 174 -9.51 0.79 -6.49
CA SER A 174 -9.81 0.33 -5.14
C SER A 174 -11.30 0.44 -4.80
N LEU A 175 -11.96 1.54 -5.20
CA LEU A 175 -13.40 1.70 -5.00
C LEU A 175 -14.21 0.71 -5.84
N ARG A 176 -13.78 0.43 -7.07
CA ARG A 176 -14.40 -0.57 -7.94
C ARG A 176 -14.31 -1.97 -7.32
N ARG A 177 -13.14 -2.36 -6.83
CA ARG A 177 -12.93 -3.66 -6.15
C ARG A 177 -13.72 -3.76 -4.85
N GLY A 178 -13.78 -2.68 -4.06
CA GLY A 178 -14.62 -2.64 -2.86
C GLY A 178 -16.12 -2.75 -3.15
N LYS A 179 -16.61 -2.10 -4.20
CA LYS A 179 -18.02 -2.20 -4.63
C LYS A 179 -18.35 -3.59 -5.19
N ALA A 180 -17.43 -4.21 -5.92
CA ALA A 180 -17.60 -5.57 -6.42
C ALA A 180 -17.69 -6.60 -5.29
N ALA A 181 -16.89 -6.45 -4.22
CA ALA A 181 -17.01 -7.27 -3.03
C ALA A 181 -18.39 -7.13 -2.37
N LEU A 182 -18.84 -5.89 -2.13
CA LEU A 182 -20.16 -5.62 -1.54
C LEU A 182 -21.35 -6.10 -2.39
N ARG A 183 -21.24 -6.07 -3.72
CA ARG A 183 -22.28 -6.58 -4.63
C ARG A 183 -22.35 -8.11 -4.67
N GLY A 184 -21.25 -8.81 -4.39
CA GLY A 184 -21.23 -10.28 -4.29
C GLY A 184 -21.97 -10.82 -3.06
N GLU A 185 -22.14 -9.98 -2.02
CA GLU A 185 -22.90 -10.28 -0.80
C GLU A 185 -24.40 -9.89 -0.91
N ALA A 186 -24.81 -9.25 -2.01
CA ALA A 186 -26.20 -8.87 -2.28
C ALA A 186 -26.74 -9.62 -3.50
N VAL A 187 -27.15 -10.86 -3.28
CA VAL A 187 -28.04 -11.66 -4.14
C VAL A 187 -29.01 -12.27 -3.12
N ASP A 188 -30.24 -11.81 -2.92
CA ASP A 188 -31.32 -11.54 -3.87
C ASP A 188 -32.10 -10.25 -3.52
N GLU A 189 -32.27 -9.33 -4.47
CA GLU A 189 -33.57 -8.73 -4.85
C GLU A 189 -33.35 -7.78 -6.05
N GLU A 190 -34.28 -7.87 -6.99
CA GLU A 190 -34.29 -7.27 -8.33
C GLU A 190 -34.20 -5.74 -8.34
N GLY A 191 -33.65 -5.17 -9.42
CA GLY A 191 -33.78 -3.75 -9.73
C GLY A 191 -32.63 -3.19 -10.58
N ASP A 192 -32.45 -3.71 -11.78
CA ASP A 192 -31.65 -3.06 -12.83
C ASP A 192 -32.49 -1.96 -13.48
N GLU A 193 -32.30 -0.72 -13.04
CA GLU A 193 -32.68 0.46 -13.81
C GLU A 193 -31.56 1.52 -13.66
N SER A 194 -30.67 1.57 -14.64
CA SER A 194 -30.00 2.82 -14.99
C SER A 194 -30.30 3.14 -16.44
N GLU A 195 -31.33 3.96 -16.65
CA GLU A 195 -31.58 4.68 -17.89
C GLU A 195 -30.43 5.68 -18.12
N ASP A 196 -29.48 5.32 -18.98
CA ASP A 196 -28.64 6.30 -19.68
C ASP A 196 -29.23 6.47 -21.10
N GLU A 197 -30.23 7.35 -21.24
CA GLU A 197 -30.74 7.77 -22.56
C GLU A 197 -29.72 8.70 -23.24
N ASP A 198 -28.88 8.12 -24.11
CA ASP A 198 -28.04 8.85 -25.06
C ASP A 198 -28.88 9.27 -26.27
N ALA A 199 -29.29 10.54 -26.30
CA ALA A 199 -30.03 11.13 -27.42
C ALA A 199 -29.06 11.61 -28.52
N ALA A 200 -28.88 10.77 -29.55
CA ALA A 200 -28.32 11.18 -30.84
C ALA A 200 -29.22 10.70 -31.98
N GLU A 201 -30.03 11.60 -32.56
CA GLU A 201 -30.74 11.35 -33.82
C GLU A 201 -30.35 12.35 -34.92
N ALA A 202 -30.28 11.82 -36.14
CA ALA A 202 -29.65 12.31 -37.34
C ALA A 202 -30.43 13.37 -38.14
N ALA A 203 -29.72 14.01 -39.07
CA ALA A 203 -30.12 15.08 -40.00
C ALA A 203 -31.26 14.72 -40.99
N PRO A 204 -31.82 15.71 -41.74
CA PRO A 204 -31.28 15.93 -43.10
C PRO A 204 -31.38 17.37 -43.71
N ALA A 205 -30.48 17.59 -44.69
CA ALA A 205 -30.55 18.38 -45.95
C ALA A 205 -30.61 19.95 -46.02
N ARG A 206 -29.79 20.46 -46.98
CA ARG A 206 -29.45 21.84 -47.45
C ARG A 206 -30.53 22.46 -48.40
N PRO A 207 -30.41 23.68 -49.04
CA PRO A 207 -29.28 24.66 -49.23
C PRO A 207 -29.66 26.16 -48.93
N ALA A 208 -28.80 27.21 -48.93
CA ALA A 208 -27.95 27.81 -49.97
C ALA A 208 -27.05 28.96 -49.38
N ALA A 209 -26.03 29.40 -50.14
CA ALA A 209 -24.98 30.41 -49.81
C ALA A 209 -25.43 31.88 -50.08
N PRO A 210 -24.58 32.96 -50.06
CA PRO A 210 -23.15 33.09 -49.71
C PRO A 210 -22.70 34.38 -48.93
N ALA A 211 -21.39 34.46 -48.65
CA ALA A 211 -20.47 35.63 -48.68
C ALA A 211 -20.20 36.50 -47.43
N HIS A 212 -18.89 36.63 -47.15
CA HIS A 212 -18.07 37.79 -46.73
C HIS A 212 -17.10 37.42 -45.58
N ARG A 213 -15.79 37.23 -45.80
CA ARG A 213 -14.69 38.16 -46.13
C ARG A 213 -14.01 38.75 -44.88
N ALA A 214 -12.70 38.46 -44.81
CA ALA A 214 -11.57 39.31 -44.39
C ALA A 214 -10.94 39.22 -42.98
N LYS A 215 -9.59 39.11 -43.06
CA LYS A 215 -8.50 39.73 -42.25
C LYS A 215 -8.06 39.02 -40.95
N GLY A 216 -6.96 38.25 -41.06
CA GLY A 216 -5.57 38.74 -40.90
C GLY A 216 -5.06 39.13 -39.48
N PRO A 217 -3.74 39.06 -39.24
CA PRO A 217 -3.18 38.59 -37.95
C PRO A 217 -2.30 39.62 -37.19
N ALA A 218 -1.96 39.34 -35.93
CA ALA A 218 -0.85 39.97 -35.17
C ALA A 218 -0.46 39.05 -33.97
N LYS A 219 0.79 38.56 -33.86
CA LYS A 219 1.97 39.16 -33.16
C LYS A 219 1.71 39.33 -31.64
N THR A 220 2.57 39.02 -30.66
CA THR A 220 4.04 38.88 -30.57
C THR A 220 4.45 38.45 -29.14
N MET A 221 5.51 37.63 -29.04
CA MET A 221 6.70 37.65 -28.15
C MET A 221 6.69 38.02 -26.64
N SER A 222 7.57 37.26 -25.94
CA SER A 222 8.41 37.60 -24.77
C SER A 222 7.80 37.37 -23.37
N SER A 223 8.48 36.81 -22.36
CA SER A 223 9.90 36.95 -21.99
C SER A 223 10.40 35.91 -20.97
N LYS A 224 11.73 35.73 -20.98
CA LYS A 224 12.72 35.12 -20.05
C LYS A 224 12.53 35.67 -18.60
N ALA A 225 12.94 35.08 -17.47
CA ALA A 225 14.27 34.57 -17.09
C ALA A 225 14.36 34.22 -15.56
N ILE A 226 15.33 33.37 -15.15
CA ILE A 226 16.22 33.47 -13.93
C ILE A 226 15.59 33.16 -12.54
N ALA A 227 16.21 32.52 -11.51
CA ALA A 227 17.45 31.75 -11.31
C ALA A 227 17.47 31.02 -9.94
N LYS A 228 18.48 30.18 -9.81
CA LYS A 228 19.04 29.30 -8.77
C LYS A 228 19.46 29.97 -7.45
N ALA A 229 19.38 29.24 -6.33
CA ALA A 229 20.28 29.41 -5.17
C ALA A 229 20.54 28.08 -4.44
N LYS A 230 21.80 27.87 -4.05
CA LYS A 230 22.40 26.72 -3.37
C LYS A 230 23.15 27.30 -2.16
N ALA A 231 23.11 26.68 -0.99
CA ALA A 231 24.14 26.87 0.05
C ALA A 231 24.19 25.68 1.01
N ALA A 232 25.42 25.28 1.31
CA ALA A 232 25.82 24.19 2.19
C ALA A 232 26.21 24.74 3.57
N ASN A 233 26.19 23.91 4.62
CA ASN A 233 27.14 24.05 5.72
C ASN A 233 27.48 22.70 6.36
N LYS A 234 28.75 22.57 6.77
CA LYS A 234 29.45 21.37 7.23
C LYS A 234 30.24 21.78 8.47
N LYS A 235 30.15 21.04 9.59
CA LYS A 235 31.22 20.89 10.62
C LYS A 235 30.73 20.00 11.78
N GLY A 236 31.45 18.91 12.07
CA GLY A 236 31.52 18.28 13.40
C GLY A 236 32.73 18.84 14.18
N PRO A 237 33.35 18.11 15.14
CA PRO A 237 32.92 16.91 15.88
C PRO A 237 33.13 17.03 17.42
N GLY A 238 32.73 16.02 18.23
CA GLY A 238 33.10 15.95 19.65
C GLY A 238 32.67 14.66 20.35
N ARG A 239 33.65 13.85 20.81
CA ARG A 239 33.51 12.60 21.58
C ARG A 239 33.25 12.90 23.07
N LYS A 240 32.58 11.99 23.80
CA LYS A 240 33.13 11.23 24.97
C LYS A 240 32.07 10.40 25.75
N ALA A 241 32.47 9.16 26.02
CA ALA A 241 32.35 8.34 27.25
C ALA A 241 30.99 7.98 27.90
N ARG A 242 30.84 6.65 28.08
CA ARG A 242 29.98 5.89 29.03
C ARG A 242 30.56 6.03 30.45
N PRO A 243 29.76 5.89 31.53
CA PRO A 243 29.69 4.60 32.25
C PRO A 243 28.30 4.31 32.89
N GLU A 244 27.86 3.05 32.90
CA GLU A 244 27.69 2.12 34.05
C GLU A 244 26.27 2.09 34.68
N SER A 245 25.80 0.87 34.92
CA SER A 245 24.55 0.49 35.61
C SER A 245 24.89 0.04 37.03
N PRO A 246 23.93 0.08 37.99
CA PRO A 246 23.60 -1.15 38.75
C PRO A 246 22.09 -1.20 39.16
N PRO A 247 21.60 -2.10 40.06
CA PRO A 247 20.87 -3.32 39.71
C PRO A 247 19.40 -3.38 40.23
N ALA A 248 18.77 -4.53 39.98
CA ALA A 248 17.36 -4.93 40.09
C ALA A 248 16.62 -4.73 41.44
N ALA A 249 15.29 -4.57 41.37
CA ALA A 249 14.33 -5.04 42.38
C ALA A 249 12.87 -5.05 41.86
N GLY A 250 12.15 -6.14 42.11
CA GLY A 250 10.70 -6.13 42.39
C GLY A 250 9.75 -6.45 41.23
N GLU A 251 9.32 -7.70 41.14
CA GLU A 251 8.01 -8.06 40.54
C GLU A 251 6.88 -7.44 41.37
N PRO A 252 5.81 -6.95 40.70
CA PRO A 252 4.49 -7.18 41.25
C PRO A 252 3.56 -7.85 40.22
N SER A 253 3.10 -9.05 40.59
CA SER A 253 1.76 -9.61 40.36
C SER A 253 0.92 -8.90 39.28
N ARG A 254 0.89 -9.47 38.07
CA ARG A 254 -0.03 -9.04 37.00
C ARG A 254 -1.42 -9.64 37.25
N THR A 255 -2.33 -8.80 37.73
CA THR A 255 -3.79 -8.98 37.59
C THR A 255 -4.16 -9.07 36.10
N PRO A 256 -5.22 -9.79 35.70
CA PRO A 256 -5.49 -10.08 34.29
C PRO A 256 -5.79 -8.79 33.53
N MET A 257 -4.96 -8.50 32.53
CA MET A 257 -5.06 -7.29 31.70
C MET A 257 -6.03 -7.55 30.56
N THR A 258 -7.07 -6.74 30.48
CA THR A 258 -8.08 -6.77 29.41
C THR A 258 -7.45 -6.42 28.06
N LYS A 259 -7.38 -7.40 27.16
CA LYS A 259 -7.02 -7.22 25.75
C LYS A 259 -8.28 -6.84 24.98
N THR A 260 -8.34 -5.60 24.50
CA THR A 260 -9.50 -5.11 23.73
C THR A 260 -9.13 -5.10 22.25
N ALA A 261 -9.71 -6.03 21.48
CA ALA A 261 -9.64 -6.02 20.03
C ALA A 261 -10.60 -4.94 19.50
N THR A 262 -10.09 -4.02 18.69
CA THR A 262 -10.89 -2.97 18.05
C THR A 262 -10.73 -3.08 16.54
N ALA A 263 -11.81 -3.42 15.84
CA ALA A 263 -11.88 -3.26 14.39
C ALA A 263 -12.08 -1.76 14.10
N SER A 264 -11.07 -1.09 13.52
CA SER A 264 -11.11 0.34 13.28
C SER A 264 -11.24 0.64 11.79
N ARG A 265 -12.31 1.37 11.42
CA ARG A 265 -12.61 1.84 10.07
C ARG A 265 -11.99 3.23 9.92
N GLN A 266 -11.10 3.44 8.96
CA GLN A 266 -10.62 4.80 8.65
C GLN A 266 -11.76 5.62 8.00
N GLY A 267 -12.41 6.42 8.84
CA GLY A 267 -13.53 7.29 8.49
C GLY A 267 -13.10 8.57 7.77
N ARG A 268 -13.85 8.84 6.71
CA ARG A 268 -13.87 10.04 5.86
C ARG A 268 -14.49 11.20 6.66
N THR A 269 -13.77 12.30 6.84
CA THR A 269 -14.36 13.56 7.33
C THR A 269 -14.85 14.38 6.15
N GLU A 270 -16.16 14.40 5.92
CA GLU A 270 -16.85 15.49 5.21
C GLU A 270 -17.07 16.64 6.19
N LYS A 271 -16.84 17.88 5.73
CA LYS A 271 -17.30 19.08 6.41
C LYS A 271 -17.99 19.96 5.37
N GLU A 272 -19.23 20.33 5.73
CA GLU A 272 -20.10 21.36 5.16
C GLU A 272 -19.39 22.66 4.78
#